data_AF-A0A960MSZ7-F1
#
_entry.id   AF-A0A960MSZ7-F1
#
_cell.length_a   1.000
_cell.length_b   1.000
_cell.length_c   1.000
_cell.angle_alpha   90.00
_cell.angle_beta   90.00
_cell.angle_gamma   90.00
#
_symmetry.space_group_name_H-M   'P 1'
#
loop_
_entity.id
_entity.type
_entity.pdbx_description
1 polymer ?
#
loop_
_entity_poly.entity_id
_entity_poly.type
_entity_poly.pdbx_seq_one_letter_code
_entity_poly.pdbx_strand_id
1 'polypeptide(L)'
;STPRVGVCAIAKRDLPVDFRVDKAIGSFDFRGEAVEIAAEPDHVPIGLLGGARIRRRLRPGQPITLDDVELADTMATDIWFRILDQVKVKVA
;
A
#
# COMPACT_ATOMS: atom_id res chain seq x y z
N SER A 1 -15.01 -1.54 -12.02
CA SER A 1 -15.23 -2.80 -11.29
C SER A 1 -15.32 -2.50 -9.79
N THR A 2 -15.87 -3.39 -8.96
CA THR A 2 -15.84 -3.25 -7.48
C THR A 2 -15.04 -4.40 -6.88
N PRO A 3 -13.71 -4.28 -6.77
CA PRO A 3 -12.89 -5.35 -6.20
C PRO A 3 -13.16 -5.52 -4.70
N ARG A 4 -13.08 -6.77 -4.21
CA ARG A 4 -13.16 -7.09 -2.78
C ARG A 4 -11.82 -7.49 -2.17
N VAL A 5 -10.88 -7.89 -3.02
CA VAL A 5 -9.54 -8.36 -2.62
C VAL A 5 -8.49 -7.42 -3.23
N GLY A 6 -7.54 -7.01 -2.41
CA GLY A 6 -6.37 -6.23 -2.78
C GLY A 6 -5.07 -7.01 -2.52
N VAL A 7 -3.93 -6.40 -2.82
CA VAL A 7 -2.60 -6.99 -2.55
C VAL A 7 -1.80 -6.02 -1.69
N CYS A 8 -1.84 -6.20 -0.37
CA CYS A 8 -1.10 -5.42 0.60
C CYS A 8 0.41 -5.59 0.40
N ALA A 9 1.15 -4.50 0.48
CA ALA A 9 2.59 -4.56 0.58
C ALA A 9 3.04 -4.97 1.99
N ILE A 10 4.01 -5.88 2.07
CA ILE A 10 4.68 -6.27 3.30
C ILE A 10 6.17 -5.97 3.15
N ALA A 11 6.77 -5.28 4.12
CA ALA A 11 8.22 -5.04 4.13
C ALA A 11 8.99 -6.35 4.32
N LYS A 12 10.07 -6.55 3.57
CA LYS A 12 10.95 -7.73 3.71
C LYS A 12 12.20 -7.47 4.54
N ARG A 13 12.54 -6.20 4.74
CA ARG A 13 13.70 -5.76 5.50
C ARG A 13 13.38 -4.46 6.24
N ASP A 14 14.27 -4.04 7.14
CA ASP A 14 14.22 -2.69 7.68
C ASP A 14 14.35 -1.64 6.56
N LEU A 15 13.46 -0.65 6.60
CA LEU A 15 13.50 0.53 5.73
C LEU A 15 13.49 1.79 6.60
N PRO A 16 14.44 2.73 6.40
CA PRO A 16 14.50 3.95 7.18
C PRO A 16 13.40 4.94 6.76
N VAL A 17 13.16 5.92 7.63
CA VAL A 17 12.40 7.14 7.27
C VAL A 17 13.07 7.80 6.06
N ASP A 18 12.27 8.43 5.21
CA ASP A 18 12.68 9.10 3.97
C ASP A 18 13.24 8.19 2.86
N PHE A 19 13.25 6.88 3.07
CA PHE A 19 13.56 5.94 1.99
C PHE A 19 12.60 6.15 0.82
N ARG A 20 13.16 6.32 -0.38
CA ARG A 20 12.39 6.42 -1.63
C ARG A 20 12.36 5.06 -2.30
N VAL A 21 11.15 4.58 -2.55
CA VAL A 21 10.94 3.28 -3.19
C VAL A 21 11.10 3.44 -4.69
N ASP A 22 12.20 2.96 -5.25
CA ASP A 22 12.40 2.89 -6.71
C ASP A 22 11.50 1.81 -7.32
N LYS A 23 11.65 0.56 -6.83
CA LYS A 23 10.88 -0.59 -7.29
C LYS A 23 10.29 -1.36 -6.11
N ALA A 24 8.97 -1.55 -6.10
CA ALA A 24 8.28 -2.35 -5.09
C ALA A 24 8.11 -3.83 -5.51
N ILE A 25 7.41 -4.07 -6.62
CA ILE A 25 7.13 -5.43 -7.11
C ILE A 25 8.41 -6.03 -7.71
N GLY A 26 8.79 -7.22 -7.24
CA GLY A 26 9.98 -7.93 -7.70
C GLY A 26 11.32 -7.34 -7.22
N SER A 27 11.31 -6.48 -6.19
CA SER A 27 12.54 -6.00 -5.53
C SER A 27 12.86 -6.83 -4.28
N PHE A 28 13.82 -6.39 -3.46
CA PHE A 28 14.12 -6.97 -2.14
C PHE A 28 13.48 -6.21 -0.97
N ASP A 29 12.75 -5.13 -1.26
CA ASP A 29 12.20 -4.26 -0.21
C ASP A 29 10.81 -4.73 0.24
N PHE A 30 10.00 -5.22 -0.70
CA PHE A 30 8.60 -5.58 -0.43
C PHE A 30 8.20 -6.94 -1.05
N ARG A 31 7.14 -7.53 -0.50
CA ARG A 31 6.35 -8.63 -1.09
C ARG A 31 4.87 -8.29 -1.01
N GLY A 32 4.05 -8.92 -1.85
CA GLY A 32 2.60 -8.78 -1.82
C GLY A 32 1.93 -9.87 -0.98
N GLU A 33 0.81 -9.54 -0.35
CA GLU A 33 -0.07 -10.48 0.33
C GLU A 33 -1.53 -10.13 0.02
N ALA A 34 -2.34 -11.12 -0.34
CA ALA A 34 -3.74 -10.88 -0.64
C ALA A 34 -4.53 -10.57 0.63
N VAL A 35 -5.32 -9.50 0.62
CA VAL A 35 -6.14 -9.06 1.76
C VAL A 35 -7.55 -8.68 1.32
N GLU A 36 -8.52 -8.80 2.22
CA GLU A 36 -9.84 -8.22 1.99
C GLU A 36 -9.79 -6.71 2.20
N ILE A 37 -10.22 -5.95 1.19
CA ILE A 37 -10.14 -4.48 1.21
C ILE A 37 -10.99 -3.89 2.34
N ALA A 38 -12.13 -4.52 2.65
CA ALA A 38 -13.02 -4.05 3.70
C ALA A 38 -12.48 -4.32 5.11
N ALA A 39 -11.71 -5.41 5.30
CA ALA A 39 -11.10 -5.75 6.58
C ALA A 39 -9.86 -4.88 6.85
N GLU A 40 -9.10 -4.56 5.81
CA GLU A 40 -7.85 -3.80 5.89
C GLU A 40 -7.92 -2.50 5.07
N PRO A 41 -8.83 -1.56 5.35
CA PRO A 41 -9.08 -0.41 4.46
C PRO A 41 -7.88 0.54 4.30
N ASP A 42 -6.93 0.51 5.24
CA ASP A 42 -5.74 1.35 5.24
C ASP A 42 -4.53 0.69 4.58
N HIS A 43 -4.65 -0.54 4.08
CA HIS A 43 -3.54 -1.20 3.39
C HIS A 43 -3.11 -0.42 2.14
N VAL A 44 -1.82 -0.50 1.84
CA VAL A 44 -1.27 0.05 0.60
C VAL A 44 -1.10 -1.08 -0.42
N PRO A 45 -1.79 -1.01 -1.58
CA PRO A 45 -1.52 -1.93 -2.67
C PRO A 45 -0.05 -1.82 -3.12
N ILE A 46 0.66 -2.94 -3.21
CA ILE A 46 2.09 -2.95 -3.56
C ILE A 46 2.40 -2.25 -4.91
N GLY A 47 1.44 -2.22 -5.83
CA GLY A 47 1.58 -1.50 -7.10
C GLY A 47 1.66 0.02 -6.98
N LEU A 48 1.27 0.60 -5.85
CA LEU A 48 1.30 2.05 -5.61
C LEU A 48 2.60 2.53 -4.94
N LEU A 49 3.46 1.61 -4.49
CA LEU A 49 4.67 1.98 -3.77
C LEU A 49 5.79 2.49 -4.68
N GLY A 50 5.73 2.32 -6.00
CA GLY A 50 6.72 2.91 -6.91
C GLY A 50 6.73 4.43 -6.81
N GLY A 51 7.87 5.02 -6.46
CA GLY A 51 8.03 6.46 -6.23
C GLY A 51 7.54 6.96 -4.86
N ALA A 52 7.02 6.09 -3.99
CA ALA A 52 6.57 6.47 -2.66
C ALA A 52 7.75 6.77 -1.73
N ARG A 53 7.52 7.63 -0.72
CA ARG A 53 8.47 7.93 0.35
C ARG A 53 7.99 7.34 1.67
N ILE A 54 8.86 6.64 2.38
CA ILE A 54 8.57 6.07 3.69
C ILE A 54 8.54 7.19 4.75
N ARG A 55 7.42 7.32 5.47
CA ARG A 55 7.22 8.34 6.52
C ARG A 55 7.72 7.90 7.89
N ARG A 56 7.71 6.58 8.15
CA ARG A 56 8.15 6.00 9.44
C ARG A 56 8.96 4.74 9.21
N ARG A 57 9.91 4.43 10.11
CA ARG A 57 10.79 3.27 9.96
C ARG A 57 9.97 1.97 9.92
N LEU A 58 10.18 1.15 8.90
CA LEU A 58 9.49 -0.14 8.72
C LEU A 58 10.31 -1.30 9.28
N ARG A 59 9.63 -2.41 9.61
CA ARG A 59 10.26 -3.67 10.04
C ARG A 59 9.97 -4.81 9.07
N PRO A 60 10.86 -5.82 8.98
CA PRO A 60 10.57 -7.04 8.24
C PRO A 60 9.26 -7.68 8.70
N GLY A 61 8.42 -8.11 7.76
CA GLY A 61 7.12 -8.72 8.02
C GLY A 61 5.98 -7.74 8.29
N GLN A 62 6.25 -6.44 8.41
CA GLN A 62 5.22 -5.43 8.68
C GLN A 62 4.35 -5.17 7.45
N PRO A 63 3.00 -5.25 7.56
CA PRO A 63 2.08 -4.73 6.55
C PRO A 63 2.16 -3.21 6.44
N ILE A 64 2.15 -2.70 5.21
CA ILE A 64 2.26 -1.26 4.94
C ILE A 64 0.88 -0.62 4.89
N THR A 65 0.73 0.44 5.66
CA THR A 65 -0.48 1.25 5.73
C THR A 65 -0.29 2.61 5.06
N LEU A 66 -1.38 3.29 4.71
CA LEU A 66 -1.37 4.65 4.13
C LEU A 66 -0.59 5.65 5.01
N ASP A 67 -0.54 5.34 6.29
CA ASP A 67 0.03 6.11 7.36
C ASP A 67 1.57 5.99 7.42
N ASP A 68 2.09 4.90 6.84
CA ASP A 68 3.51 4.59 6.77
C ASP A 68 4.22 5.29 5.60
N VAL A 69 3.47 5.80 4.61
CA VAL A 69 4.03 6.25 3.33
C VAL A 69 3.41 7.57 2.84
N GLU A 70 4.18 8.29 2.04
CA GLU A 70 3.69 9.31 1.12
C GLU A 70 3.65 8.69 -0.26
N LEU A 71 2.45 8.47 -0.81
CA LEU A 71 2.27 7.92 -2.14
C LEU A 71 2.55 8.99 -3.20
N ALA A 72 3.08 8.55 -4.35
CA ALA A 72 3.19 9.41 -5.51
C ALA A 72 1.80 9.80 -6.02
N ASP A 73 1.64 11.07 -6.41
CA ASP A 73 0.43 11.56 -7.05
C ASP A 73 0.34 11.00 -8.48
N THR A 74 -0.52 9.99 -8.66
CA THR A 74 -0.67 9.26 -9.91
C THR A 74 -2.12 8.85 -10.11
N MET A 75 -2.50 8.60 -11.37
CA MET A 75 -3.81 8.06 -11.70
C MET A 75 -4.13 6.75 -10.95
N ALA A 76 -3.13 5.90 -10.66
CA ALA A 76 -3.34 4.67 -9.92
C ALA A 76 -3.71 4.94 -8.45
N THR A 77 -3.04 5.91 -7.83
CA THR A 77 -3.33 6.39 -6.47
C THR A 77 -4.74 6.98 -6.38
N ASP A 78 -5.13 7.80 -7.36
CA ASP A 78 -6.49 8.37 -7.43
C ASP A 78 -7.57 7.30 -7.54
N ILE A 79 -7.37 6.31 -8.42
CA ILE A 79 -8.33 5.22 -8.61
C ILE A 79 -8.45 4.39 -7.33
N TRP A 80 -7.33 4.16 -6.64
CA TRP A 80 -7.35 3.43 -5.38
C TRP A 80 -8.18 4.13 -4.30
N PHE A 81 -8.02 5.44 -4.12
CA PHE A 81 -8.82 6.18 -3.16
C PHE A 81 -10.33 6.16 -3.50
N ARG A 82 -10.69 6.23 -4.79
CA ARG A 82 -12.09 6.04 -5.22
C ARG A 82 -12.62 4.64 -4.89
N ILE A 83 -11.79 3.60 -5.01
CA ILE A 83 -12.17 2.23 -4.62
C ILE A 83 -12.44 2.16 -3.12
N LEU A 84 -11.58 2.76 -2.29
CA LEU A 84 -11.76 2.79 -0.83
C LEU A 84 -13.05 3.51 -0.44
N ASP A 85 -13.37 4.64 -1.07
CA ASP A 85 -14.64 5.35 -0.83
C ASP A 85 -15.85 4.48 -1.16
N GLN A 86 -15.81 3.75 -2.28
CA GLN A 86 -16.88 2.83 -2.67
C GLN A 86 -17.05 1.65 -1.71
N VAL A 87 -15.95 1.13 -1.15
CA VAL A 87 -16.01 0.06 -0.16
C VAL A 87 -16.61 0.58 1.15
N LYS A 88 -16.18 1.75 1.62
CA LYS A 88 -16.72 2.38 2.84
C LYS A 88 -18.22 2.64 2.75
N VAL A 89 -18.72 3.15 1.62
CA VAL A 89 -20.15 3.39 1.38
C VAL A 89 -20.98 2.10 1.41
N LYS A 90 -20.41 0.94 1.05
CA LYS A 90 -21.14 -0.33 1.01
C LYS A 90 -21.19 -1.08 2.33
N VAL A 91 -20.31 -0.74 3.28
CA VAL A 91 -20.22 -1.37 4.60
C VAL A 91 -21.01 -0.56 5.65
N ALA A 92 -21.29 0.72 5.38
CA ALA A 92 -22.18 1.58 6.18
C ALA A 92 -23.67 1.28 5.91
#